data_AF-A0A5C6XGC7-F1
#
_entry.id   AF-A0A5C6XGC7-F1
#
_cell.length_a   1.000
_cell.length_b   1.000
_cell.length_c   1.000
_cell.angle_alpha   90.00
_cell.angle_beta   90.00
_cell.angle_gamma   90.00
#
_symmetry.space_group_name_H-M   'P 1'
#
loop_
_entity.id
_entity.type
_entity.pdbx_description
1 polymer ?
#
loop_
_entity_poly.entity_id
_entity_poly.type
_entity_poly.pdbx_seq_one_letter_code
_entity_poly.pdbx_strand_id
1 'polypeptide(L)'
;MGSFTEHITHSENNLDFLSKVNSNINDSWDWQVTVCFYSALHLMNAHIVAKTAKNYLSHSQVAEVINPYNQLSVAKLDEQTYLSYNKLFQLSRRSRYLLSENFKKGGIVDIQPACITYDKHFKKAIHHLDIIISYVSKNHSVAFKKTKVDCIELKGQTFSNFDVA
;
A
#
# COMPACT_ATOMS: atom_id res chain seq x y z
N MET A 1 3.50 -20.00 6.10
CA MET A 1 2.90 -19.03 5.16
C MET A 1 1.62 -18.53 5.80
N GLY A 2 1.30 -17.23 5.69
CA GLY A 2 0.23 -16.62 6.48
C GLY A 2 -1.16 -17.09 6.05
N SER A 3 -2.02 -17.32 7.02
CA SER A 3 -3.46 -17.42 6.84
C SER A 3 -4.07 -16.05 6.51
N PHE A 4 -5.33 -16.05 6.08
CA PHE A 4 -6.10 -14.83 5.88
C PHE A 4 -6.05 -13.93 7.12
N THR A 5 -6.39 -14.49 8.28
CA THR A 5 -6.46 -13.76 9.56
C THR A 5 -5.11 -13.19 9.96
N GLU A 6 -4.03 -13.97 9.85
CA GLU A 6 -2.68 -13.48 10.17
C GLU A 6 -2.27 -12.29 9.29
N HIS A 7 -2.65 -12.30 8.01
CA HIS A 7 -2.41 -11.17 7.13
C HIS A 7 -3.25 -9.93 7.48
N ILE A 8 -4.52 -10.11 7.83
CA ILE A 8 -5.36 -9.01 8.33
C ILE A 8 -4.73 -8.40 9.58
N THR A 9 -4.41 -9.22 10.58
CA THR A 9 -3.78 -8.77 11.83
C THR A 9 -2.45 -8.06 11.58
N HIS A 10 -1.62 -8.56 10.66
CA HIS A 10 -0.37 -7.87 10.33
C HIS A 10 -0.63 -6.49 9.69
N SER A 11 -1.62 -6.39 8.80
CA SER A 11 -2.01 -5.09 8.24
C SER A 11 -2.52 -4.13 9.31
N GLU A 12 -3.32 -4.60 10.28
CA GLU A 12 -3.81 -3.78 11.40
C GLU A 12 -2.66 -3.28 12.28
N ASN A 13 -1.71 -4.15 12.61
CA ASN A 13 -0.52 -3.76 13.35
C ASN A 13 0.31 -2.71 12.60
N ASN A 14 0.43 -2.83 11.28
CA ASN A 14 1.09 -1.81 10.46
C ASN A 14 0.33 -0.48 10.43
N LEU A 15 -1.01 -0.50 10.43
CA LEU A 15 -1.83 0.71 10.50
C LEU A 15 -1.71 1.41 11.86
N ASP A 16 -1.70 0.65 12.96
CA ASP A 16 -1.41 1.18 14.29
C ASP A 16 0.00 1.77 14.37
N PHE A 17 0.99 1.07 13.83
CA PHE A 17 2.36 1.57 13.71
C PHE A 17 2.43 2.87 12.88
N LEU A 18 1.71 2.94 11.76
CA LEU A 18 1.63 4.15 10.93
C LEU A 18 1.14 5.35 11.74
N SER A 19 0.06 5.19 12.51
CA SER A 19 -0.49 6.26 13.34
C SER A 19 0.51 6.71 14.41
N LYS A 20 1.24 5.79 15.02
CA LYS A 20 2.30 6.08 16.01
C LYS A 20 3.48 6.82 15.39
N VAL A 21 3.96 6.38 14.23
CA VAL A 21 5.06 7.07 13.51
C VAL A 21 4.62 8.47 13.10
N ASN A 22 3.44 8.59 12.48
CA ASN A 22 2.93 9.87 12.03
C ASN A 22 2.72 10.87 13.18
N SER A 23 2.34 10.42 14.37
CA SER A 23 2.16 11.31 15.54
C SER A 23 3.45 11.66 16.29
N ASN A 24 4.47 10.79 16.29
CA ASN A 24 5.68 10.98 17.11
C ASN A 24 6.92 11.40 16.28
N ILE A 25 6.97 11.02 15.01
CA ILE A 25 8.10 11.24 14.10
C ILE A 25 7.55 11.59 12.71
N ASN A 26 6.82 12.71 12.66
CA ASN A 26 5.96 13.06 11.53
C ASN A 26 6.71 13.38 10.22
N ASP A 27 8.01 13.65 10.28
CA ASP A 27 8.86 13.97 9.13
C ASP A 27 9.47 12.74 8.44
N SER A 28 9.31 11.53 9.03
CA SER A 28 9.77 10.26 8.47
C SER A 28 8.84 9.77 7.34
N TRP A 29 8.72 10.57 6.28
CA TRP A 29 7.77 10.35 5.18
C TRP A 29 8.04 9.07 4.40
N ASP A 30 9.31 8.71 4.22
CA ASP A 30 9.75 7.49 3.57
C ASP A 30 9.26 6.24 4.31
N TRP A 31 9.37 6.24 5.64
CA TRP A 31 8.85 5.18 6.49
C TRP A 31 7.33 5.15 6.49
N GLN A 32 6.66 6.29 6.59
CA GLN A 32 5.20 6.35 6.54
C GLN A 32 4.65 5.80 5.22
N VAL A 33 5.24 6.18 4.06
CA VAL A 33 4.89 5.62 2.74
C VAL A 33 5.20 4.13 2.67
N THR A 34 6.32 3.70 3.25
CA THR A 34 6.73 2.29 3.26
C THR A 34 5.74 1.44 4.07
N VAL A 35 5.32 1.90 5.25
CA VAL A 35 4.32 1.22 6.07
C VAL A 35 3.00 1.10 5.32
N CYS A 36 2.55 2.15 4.63
CA CYS A 36 1.34 2.08 3.81
C CYS A 36 1.39 0.93 2.79
N PHE A 37 2.52 0.78 2.09
CA PHE A 37 2.69 -0.32 1.13
C PHE A 37 2.69 -1.69 1.80
N TYR A 38 3.39 -1.87 2.92
CA TYR A 38 3.42 -3.17 3.60
C TYR A 38 2.06 -3.55 4.20
N SER A 39 1.25 -2.58 4.66
CA SER A 39 -0.16 -2.82 4.97
C SER A 39 -0.91 -3.36 3.75
N ALA A 40 -0.84 -2.66 2.61
CA ALA A 40 -1.49 -3.10 1.38
C ALA A 40 -1.00 -4.48 0.89
N LEU A 41 0.29 -4.78 1.02
CA LEU A 41 0.84 -6.09 0.64
C LEU A 41 0.21 -7.24 1.45
N HIS A 42 0.04 -7.05 2.76
CA HIS A 42 -0.64 -8.04 3.57
C HIS A 42 -2.12 -8.14 3.23
N LEU A 43 -2.80 -7.03 2.94
CA LEU A 43 -4.19 -7.03 2.47
C LEU A 43 -4.37 -7.78 1.15
N MET A 44 -3.44 -7.63 0.20
CA MET A 44 -3.47 -8.38 -1.06
C MET A 44 -3.19 -9.86 -0.85
N ASN A 45 -2.22 -10.22 0.01
CA ASN A 45 -2.00 -11.62 0.34
C ASN A 45 -3.20 -12.23 1.07
N ALA A 46 -3.87 -11.51 1.97
CA ALA A 46 -5.13 -11.95 2.57
C ALA A 46 -6.17 -12.25 1.47
N HIS A 47 -6.39 -11.31 0.54
CA HIS A 47 -7.31 -11.54 -0.58
C HIS A 47 -6.95 -12.79 -1.40
N ILE A 48 -5.67 -12.96 -1.75
CA ILE A 48 -5.20 -14.13 -2.49
C ILE A 48 -5.44 -15.42 -1.73
N VAL A 49 -5.09 -15.47 -0.43
CA VAL A 49 -5.29 -16.64 0.43
C VAL A 49 -6.78 -17.01 0.49
N ALA A 50 -7.66 -16.04 0.67
CA ALA A 50 -9.10 -16.27 0.69
C ALA A 50 -9.64 -16.84 -0.63
N LYS A 51 -9.03 -16.50 -1.78
CA LYS A 51 -9.45 -16.98 -3.11
C LYS A 51 -8.81 -18.30 -3.52
N THR A 52 -7.60 -18.60 -3.04
CA THR A 52 -6.75 -19.64 -3.65
C THR A 52 -6.08 -20.58 -2.66
N ALA A 53 -6.12 -20.28 -1.36
CA ALA A 53 -5.31 -20.91 -0.32
C ALA A 53 -3.78 -20.86 -0.58
N LYS A 54 -3.32 -20.00 -1.51
CA LYS A 54 -1.90 -19.78 -1.83
C LYS A 54 -1.40 -18.47 -1.24
N ASN A 55 -0.08 -18.38 -1.10
CA ASN A 55 0.64 -17.22 -0.64
C ASN A 55 1.82 -16.96 -1.57
N TYR A 56 2.22 -15.69 -1.69
CA TYR A 56 3.31 -15.29 -2.59
C TYR A 56 4.32 -14.40 -1.85
N LEU A 57 5.60 -14.70 -2.04
CA LEU A 57 6.69 -14.01 -1.34
C LEU A 57 7.15 -12.75 -2.08
N SER A 58 7.07 -12.72 -3.40
CA SER A 58 7.54 -11.57 -4.18
C SER A 58 6.41 -10.62 -4.56
N HIS A 59 6.71 -9.32 -4.53
CA HIS A 59 5.75 -8.28 -4.95
C HIS A 59 5.30 -8.45 -6.41
N SER A 60 6.18 -8.96 -7.28
CA SER A 60 5.86 -9.24 -8.68
C SER A 60 4.86 -10.39 -8.83
N GLN A 61 5.02 -11.47 -8.05
CA GLN A 61 4.05 -12.57 -8.07
C GLN A 61 2.69 -12.11 -7.54
N VAL A 62 2.67 -11.33 -6.44
CA VAL A 62 1.41 -10.75 -5.93
C VAL A 62 0.74 -9.93 -7.03
N ALA A 63 1.47 -9.01 -7.66
CA ALA A 63 0.95 -8.15 -8.74
C ALA A 63 0.39 -8.95 -9.92
N GLU A 64 1.07 -10.03 -10.35
CA GLU A 64 0.61 -10.89 -11.44
C GLU A 64 -0.71 -11.61 -11.10
N VAL A 65 -0.82 -12.12 -9.87
CA VAL A 65 -1.95 -12.94 -9.41
C VAL A 65 -3.20 -12.12 -9.12
N ILE A 66 -3.05 -10.81 -8.88
CA ILE A 66 -4.16 -9.88 -8.65
C ILE A 66 -4.52 -9.07 -9.91
N ASN A 67 -3.78 -9.25 -11.01
CA ASN A 67 -3.91 -8.44 -12.21
C ASN A 67 -5.27 -8.65 -12.90
N PRO A 68 -6.12 -7.62 -13.06
CA PRO A 68 -7.42 -7.71 -13.72
C PRO A 68 -7.32 -7.93 -15.23
N TYR A 69 -6.19 -7.56 -15.85
CA TYR A 69 -5.98 -7.68 -17.29
C TYR A 69 -5.44 -9.06 -17.69
N ASN A 70 -5.00 -9.87 -16.72
CA ASN A 70 -4.62 -11.26 -16.97
C ASN A 70 -5.84 -12.17 -16.81
N GLN A 71 -6.30 -12.77 -17.90
CA GLN A 71 -7.48 -13.66 -17.88
C GLN A 71 -7.31 -14.88 -16.97
N LEU A 72 -6.07 -15.35 -16.79
CA LEU A 72 -5.74 -16.51 -15.94
C LEU A 72 -5.54 -16.13 -14.46
N SER A 73 -5.73 -14.86 -14.11
CA SER A 73 -5.58 -14.35 -12.76
C SER A 73 -6.66 -14.91 -11.83
N VAL A 74 -6.24 -15.76 -10.91
CA VAL A 74 -7.13 -16.50 -9.98
C VAL A 74 -7.61 -15.66 -8.80
N ALA A 75 -7.00 -14.49 -8.55
CA ALA A 75 -7.38 -13.57 -7.48
C ALA A 75 -7.45 -12.13 -8.01
N LYS A 76 -7.96 -11.96 -9.23
CA LYS A 76 -8.10 -10.66 -9.89
C LYS A 76 -8.92 -9.67 -9.05
N LEU A 77 -8.42 -8.45 -8.97
CA LEU A 77 -9.09 -7.31 -8.37
C LEU A 77 -9.95 -6.57 -9.39
N ASP A 78 -10.65 -5.53 -8.97
CA ASP A 78 -11.06 -4.48 -9.89
C ASP A 78 -9.85 -3.63 -10.32
N GLU A 79 -10.02 -2.91 -11.44
CA GLU A 79 -8.99 -2.07 -12.04
C GLU A 79 -8.48 -0.99 -11.09
N GLN A 80 -9.36 -0.32 -10.35
CA GLN A 80 -8.99 0.79 -9.47
C GLN A 80 -8.12 0.31 -8.31
N THR A 81 -8.49 -0.81 -7.68
CA THR A 81 -7.73 -1.41 -6.59
C THR A 81 -6.36 -1.91 -7.07
N TYR A 82 -6.32 -2.55 -8.25
CA TYR A 82 -5.06 -3.01 -8.86
C TYR A 82 -4.10 -1.86 -9.17
N LEU A 83 -4.59 -0.79 -9.80
CA LEU A 83 -3.80 0.39 -10.11
C LEU A 83 -3.31 1.07 -8.82
N SER A 84 -4.14 1.13 -7.78
CA SER A 84 -3.76 1.69 -6.48
C SER A 84 -2.64 0.89 -5.81
N TYR A 85 -2.73 -0.45 -5.81
CA TYR A 85 -1.67 -1.31 -5.30
C TYR A 85 -0.33 -1.07 -6.03
N ASN A 86 -0.37 -1.02 -7.37
CA ASN A 86 0.83 -0.76 -8.17
C ASN A 86 1.42 0.64 -7.91
N LYS A 87 0.59 1.68 -7.78
CA LYS A 87 1.06 3.02 -7.45
C LYS A 87 1.72 3.05 -6.07
N LEU A 88 1.13 2.38 -5.08
CA LEU A 88 1.68 2.29 -3.74
C LEU A 88 3.01 1.54 -3.70
N PHE A 89 3.13 0.47 -4.49
CA PHE A 89 4.41 -0.24 -4.69
C PHE A 89 5.49 0.67 -5.26
N GLN A 90 5.19 1.45 -6.30
CA GLN A 90 6.18 2.37 -6.88
C GLN A 90 6.58 3.48 -5.89
N LEU A 91 5.62 4.05 -5.15
CA LEU A 91 5.89 5.02 -4.09
C LEU A 91 6.85 4.46 -3.04
N SER A 92 6.56 3.26 -2.51
CA SER A 92 7.42 2.59 -1.51
C SER A 92 8.81 2.25 -2.03
N ARG A 93 8.93 1.85 -3.30
CA ARG A 93 10.26 1.61 -3.90
C ARG A 93 11.06 2.90 -3.99
N ARG A 94 10.44 3.98 -4.47
CA ARG A 94 11.10 5.29 -4.52
C ARG A 94 11.55 5.73 -3.13
N SER A 95 10.69 5.60 -2.12
CA SER A 95 10.99 6.02 -0.75
C SER A 95 12.21 5.31 -0.16
N ARG A 96 12.41 4.03 -0.46
CA ARG A 96 13.52 3.24 0.08
C ARG A 96 14.81 3.30 -0.72
N TYR A 97 14.72 3.51 -2.03
CA TYR A 97 15.85 3.39 -2.95
C TYR A 97 16.27 4.72 -3.59
N LEU A 98 15.66 5.85 -3.18
CA LEU A 98 15.96 7.19 -3.70
C LEU A 98 15.87 7.27 -5.24
N LEU A 99 14.95 6.53 -5.84
CA LEU A 99 14.80 6.45 -7.30
C LEU A 99 13.94 7.57 -7.87
N SER A 100 14.23 8.02 -9.09
CA SER A 100 13.34 8.93 -9.82
C SER A 100 12.06 8.25 -10.29
N GLU A 101 10.99 9.02 -10.50
CA GLU A 101 9.67 8.52 -10.91
C GLU A 101 9.68 7.79 -12.26
N ASN A 102 10.71 8.02 -13.09
CA ASN A 102 10.86 7.45 -14.43
C ASN A 102 11.84 6.26 -14.50
N PHE A 103 12.18 5.65 -13.35
CA PHE A 103 13.07 4.49 -13.32
C PHE A 103 12.52 3.34 -14.19
N LYS A 104 13.28 2.95 -15.23
CA LYS A 104 13.01 1.77 -16.07
C LYS A 104 14.00 0.64 -15.72
N LYS A 105 13.45 -0.54 -15.44
CA LYS A 105 14.25 -1.76 -15.21
C LYS A 105 14.98 -2.11 -16.53
N GLY A 106 16.32 -2.05 -16.54
CA GLY A 106 17.15 -2.42 -17.69
C GLY A 106 17.76 -1.25 -18.48
N GLY A 107 17.54 0.01 -18.08
CA GLY A 107 18.29 1.15 -18.60
C GLY A 107 19.66 1.31 -17.93
N ILE A 108 20.58 2.06 -18.54
CA ILE A 108 21.88 2.42 -17.94
C ILE A 108 21.63 3.00 -16.54
N VAL A 109 22.34 2.45 -15.55
CA VAL A 109 22.35 2.86 -14.13
C VAL A 109 23.15 4.16 -14.00
N ASP A 110 22.78 5.20 -14.76
CA ASP A 110 23.38 6.51 -14.62
C ASP A 110 22.50 7.38 -13.71
N ILE A 111 23.19 8.09 -12.83
CA ILE A 111 22.72 8.69 -11.58
C ILE A 111 21.52 9.60 -11.86
N GLN A 112 20.31 9.06 -11.72
CA GLN A 112 19.12 9.88 -11.68
C GLN A 112 19.12 10.66 -10.36
N PRO A 113 18.78 11.96 -10.34
CA PRO A 113 18.72 12.73 -9.11
C PRO A 113 17.87 11.99 -8.07
N ALA A 114 18.48 11.75 -6.90
CA ALA A 114 17.81 11.11 -5.79
C ALA A 114 16.52 11.86 -5.44
N CYS A 115 15.38 11.19 -5.48
CA CYS A 115 14.09 11.82 -5.20
C CYS A 115 13.66 11.54 -3.77
N ILE A 116 13.86 12.51 -2.88
CA ILE A 116 13.45 12.44 -1.48
C ILE A 116 11.92 12.30 -1.37
N THR A 117 11.47 11.63 -0.30
CA THR A 117 10.05 11.49 0.04
C THR A 117 9.61 12.67 0.90
N TYR A 118 8.50 13.27 0.49
CA TYR A 118 7.83 14.37 1.20
C TYR A 118 6.35 14.01 1.44
N ASP A 119 5.71 14.79 2.31
CA ASP A 119 4.26 14.84 2.59
C ASP A 119 3.34 14.59 1.37
N LYS A 120 3.59 15.18 0.21
CA LYS A 120 2.79 14.96 -1.02
C LYS A 120 2.77 13.50 -1.49
N HIS A 121 3.81 12.73 -1.19
CA HIS A 121 3.86 11.30 -1.49
C HIS A 121 3.13 10.50 -0.43
N PHE A 122 3.21 10.93 0.81
CA PHE A 122 2.41 10.36 1.90
C PHE A 122 0.91 10.53 1.63
N LYS A 123 0.46 11.72 1.18
CA LYS A 123 -0.91 11.94 0.70
C LYS A 123 -1.33 10.92 -0.36
N LYS A 124 -0.52 10.73 -1.40
CA LYS A 124 -0.79 9.75 -2.46
C LYS A 124 -0.85 8.33 -1.88
N ALA A 125 0.02 8.01 -0.93
CA ALA A 125 0.05 6.70 -0.29
C ALA A 125 -1.23 6.44 0.52
N ILE A 126 -1.70 7.42 1.31
CA ILE A 126 -2.96 7.34 2.06
C ILE A 126 -4.16 7.15 1.12
N HIS A 127 -4.24 7.93 0.05
CA HIS A 127 -5.31 7.79 -0.94
C HIS A 127 -5.38 6.37 -1.52
N HIS A 128 -4.25 5.82 -1.97
CA HIS A 128 -4.23 4.47 -2.54
C HIS A 128 -4.48 3.38 -1.50
N LEU A 129 -4.00 3.56 -0.26
CA LEU A 129 -4.26 2.63 0.82
C LEU A 129 -5.74 2.64 1.25
N ASP A 130 -6.40 3.81 1.25
CA ASP A 130 -7.84 3.93 1.56
C ASP A 130 -8.70 3.13 0.58
N ILE A 131 -8.37 3.18 -0.71
CA ILE A 131 -9.02 2.38 -1.75
C ILE A 131 -8.85 0.88 -1.45
N ILE A 132 -7.62 0.46 -1.13
CA ILE A 132 -7.30 -0.96 -0.89
C ILE A 132 -7.98 -1.48 0.37
N ILE A 133 -7.98 -0.73 1.48
CA ILE A 133 -8.68 -1.12 2.71
C ILE A 133 -10.18 -1.21 2.45
N SER A 134 -10.75 -0.23 1.73
CA SER A 134 -12.18 -0.23 1.38
C SER A 134 -12.55 -1.47 0.54
N TYR A 135 -11.70 -1.83 -0.42
CA TYR A 135 -11.89 -3.05 -1.20
C TYR A 135 -11.91 -4.30 -0.33
N VAL A 136 -10.91 -4.48 0.54
CA VAL A 136 -10.82 -5.68 1.40
C VAL A 136 -11.99 -5.73 2.38
N SER A 137 -12.33 -4.59 2.98
CA SER A 137 -13.45 -4.47 3.92
C SER A 137 -14.76 -4.90 3.29
N LYS A 138 -15.02 -4.42 2.06
CA LYS A 138 -16.23 -4.76 1.30
C LYS A 138 -16.26 -6.22 0.86
N ASN A 139 -15.15 -6.75 0.33
CA ASN A 139 -15.14 -8.07 -0.32
C ASN A 139 -14.94 -9.24 0.65
N HIS A 140 -14.42 -8.98 1.86
CA HIS A 140 -14.14 -10.02 2.86
C HIS A 140 -14.82 -9.76 4.21
N SER A 141 -15.72 -8.77 4.28
CA SER A 141 -16.47 -8.42 5.50
C SER A 141 -15.59 -8.16 6.73
N VAL A 142 -14.43 -7.55 6.51
CA VAL A 142 -13.49 -7.14 7.56
C VAL A 142 -13.75 -5.68 7.92
N ALA A 143 -13.74 -5.35 9.21
CA ALA A 143 -13.84 -3.98 9.68
C ALA A 143 -12.49 -3.51 10.21
N PHE A 144 -11.98 -2.41 9.68
CA PHE A 144 -10.77 -1.77 10.18
C PHE A 144 -11.12 -0.57 11.05
N LYS A 145 -10.41 -0.40 12.16
CA LYS A 145 -10.44 0.85 12.90
C LYS A 145 -9.84 1.96 12.03
N LYS A 146 -10.50 3.13 12.01
CA LYS A 146 -9.94 4.28 11.32
C LYS A 146 -8.58 4.66 11.89
N THR A 147 -7.63 4.86 10.98
CA THR A 147 -6.24 5.20 11.33
C THR A 147 -6.11 6.72 11.38
N LYS A 148 -5.63 7.25 12.51
CA LYS A 148 -5.39 8.69 12.66
C LYS A 148 -4.10 9.08 11.96
N VAL A 149 -4.15 10.11 11.14
CA VAL A 149 -3.01 10.69 10.42
C VAL A 149 -3.09 12.21 10.40
N ASP A 150 -1.96 12.89 10.51
CA ASP A 150 -1.79 14.32 10.33
C ASP A 150 -0.84 14.57 9.16
N CYS A 151 -1.28 15.38 8.21
CA CYS A 151 -0.48 15.83 7.09
C CYS A 151 -1.14 17.07 6.47
N ILE A 152 -0.37 18.14 6.26
CA ILE A 152 -0.87 19.38 5.65
C ILE A 152 -1.54 19.13 4.29
N GLU A 153 -0.98 18.21 3.51
CA GLU A 153 -1.43 17.80 2.19
C GLU A 153 -2.75 17.00 2.22
N LEU A 154 -3.18 16.51 3.38
CA LEU A 154 -4.46 15.80 3.59
C LEU A 154 -5.58 16.71 4.09
N LYS A 155 -5.30 17.93 4.55
CA LYS A 155 -6.33 18.81 5.13
C LYS A 155 -7.47 19.08 4.15
N GLY A 156 -8.70 18.98 4.65
CA GLY A 156 -9.92 19.16 3.87
C GLY A 156 -10.32 17.96 2.99
N GLN A 157 -9.55 16.87 2.98
CA GLN A 157 -9.93 15.63 2.31
C GLN A 157 -10.62 14.66 3.28
N THR A 158 -11.55 13.87 2.75
CA THR A 158 -12.27 12.84 3.49
C THR A 158 -11.89 11.46 3.00
N PHE A 159 -11.65 10.54 3.93
CA PHE A 159 -11.29 9.15 3.66
C PHE A 159 -12.21 8.21 4.43
N SER A 160 -12.39 7.00 3.92
CA SER A 160 -13.26 6.01 4.56
C SER A 160 -12.58 5.38 5.77
N ASN A 161 -11.26 5.17 5.70
CA ASN A 161 -10.48 4.40 6.67
C ASN A 161 -9.46 5.24 7.45
N PHE A 162 -9.43 6.55 7.23
CA PHE A 162 -8.51 7.47 7.89
C PHE A 162 -9.25 8.65 8.51
N ASP A 163 -8.79 9.05 9.69
CA ASP A 163 -9.19 10.30 10.34
C ASP A 163 -8.02 11.28 10.20
N VAL A 164 -8.25 12.38 9.48
CA VAL A 164 -7.25 13.42 9.23
C VAL A 164 -7.34 14.46 10.34
N ALA A 165 -6.23 14.67 11.06
CA ALA A 165 -6.09 15.67 12.12
C ALA A 165 -5.76 17.08 11.56
#